data_AF-Q893A3-F1
#
_entry.id   AF-Q893A3-F1
#
_cell.length_a   1.000
_cell.length_b   1.000
_cell.length_c   1.000
_cell.angle_alpha   90.00
_cell.angle_beta   90.00
_cell.angle_gamma   90.00
#
_symmetry.space_group_name_H-M   'P 1'
#
loop_
_entity.id
_entity.type
_entity.pdbx_description
1 polymer ?
#
loop_
_entity_poly.entity_id
_entity_poly.type
_entity_poly.pdbx_seq_one_letter_code
_entity_poly.pdbx_strand_id
1 'polypeptide(L)'
;MKKVLTLREKSMLNNGFFGVVWIGMGFIQVFKANKILLIIAAIILLVGSVSMFIPYFIKSEPEDEMAEYNKNRAKSTVYGFLSLGISICTLIAIFKGEWVINLKIILPFVLGGVNFLEFIFFVVYEKVGA
;
A
#
# COMPACT_ATOMS: atom_id res chain seq x y z
N MET A 1 -23.45 0.95 20.94
CA MET A 1 -22.20 1.53 20.39
C MET A 1 -22.33 1.57 18.88
N LYS A 2 -22.24 2.76 18.26
CA LYS A 2 -22.39 2.92 16.80
C LYS A 2 -21.24 2.17 16.11
N LYS A 3 -21.55 0.99 15.54
CA LYS A 3 -20.64 0.13 14.77
C LYS A 3 -20.46 0.69 13.35
N VAL A 4 -19.97 1.92 13.23
CA VAL A 4 -19.74 2.55 11.93
C VAL A 4 -18.26 2.88 11.84
N LEU A 5 -17.57 2.30 10.85
CA LEU A 5 -16.18 2.61 10.55
C LEU A 5 -16.08 4.01 9.98
N THR A 6 -15.15 4.80 10.48
CA THR A 6 -14.82 6.08 9.86
C THR A 6 -14.16 5.88 8.50
N LEU A 7 -14.22 6.89 7.63
CA LEU A 7 -13.54 6.84 6.33
C LEU A 7 -12.04 6.59 6.44
N ARG A 8 -11.40 7.14 7.48
CA ARG A 8 -9.97 6.94 7.77
C ARG A 8 -9.69 5.51 8.23
N GLU A 9 -10.50 4.94 9.11
CA GLU A 9 -10.36 3.54 9.54
C GLU A 9 -10.57 2.58 8.38
N LYS A 10 -11.58 2.82 7.53
CA LYS A 10 -11.81 2.06 6.30
C LYS A 10 -10.59 2.12 5.39
N SER A 11 -10.02 3.31 5.17
CA SER A 11 -8.81 3.48 4.36
C SER A 11 -7.57 2.83 4.97
N MET A 12 -7.44 2.88 6.30
CA MET A 12 -6.36 2.20 7.03
C MET A 12 -6.44 0.68 6.86
N LEU A 13 -7.63 0.09 6.93
CA LEU A 13 -7.84 -1.35 6.71
C LEU A 13 -7.60 -1.76 5.26
N ASN A 14 -8.07 -0.97 4.30
CA ASN A 14 -7.93 -1.29 2.88
C ASN A 14 -6.48 -1.15 2.39
N ASN A 15 -5.83 -0.04 2.72
CA ASN A 15 -4.57 0.36 2.09
C ASN A 15 -3.43 0.49 3.10
N GLY A 16 -3.69 1.03 4.30
CA GLY A 16 -2.65 1.28 5.31
C GLY A 16 -1.98 0.01 5.84
N PHE A 17 -2.77 -0.89 6.44
CA PHE A 17 -2.29 -2.16 6.98
C PHE A 17 -1.69 -3.04 5.88
N PHE A 18 -2.38 -3.16 4.75
CA PHE A 18 -1.89 -3.91 3.60
C PHE A 18 -0.54 -3.37 3.09
N GLY A 19 -0.37 -2.05 3.08
CA GLY A 19 0.90 -1.40 2.76
C GLY A 19 2.04 -1.80 3.70
N VAL A 20 1.83 -1.70 5.01
CA VAL A 20 2.82 -2.05 6.04
C VAL A 20 3.20 -3.53 5.98
N VAL A 21 2.21 -4.40 5.78
CA VAL A 21 2.38 -5.85 5.60
C VAL A 21 3.38 -6.14 4.46
N TRP A 22 3.17 -5.56 3.28
CA TRP A 22 4.05 -5.80 2.13
C TRP A 22 5.45 -5.20 2.29
N ILE A 23 5.57 -4.02 2.93
CA ILE A 23 6.88 -3.43 3.27
C ILE A 23 7.65 -4.37 4.20
N GLY A 24 6.98 -4.94 5.21
CA GLY A 24 7.57 -5.93 6.11
C GLY A 24 8.13 -7.15 5.36
N MET A 25 7.41 -7.66 4.35
CA MET A 25 7.93 -8.74 3.50
C MET A 25 9.17 -8.36 2.73
N GLY A 26 9.23 -7.14 2.21
CA GLY A 26 10.40 -6.63 1.53
C GLY A 26 11.63 -6.73 2.43
N PHE A 27 11.53 -6.26 3.67
CA PHE A 27 12.63 -6.35 4.63
C PHE A 27 13.03 -7.79 4.94
N ILE A 28 12.07 -8.70 5.17
CA ILE A 28 12.37 -10.11 5.44
C ILE A 28 13.14 -10.77 4.29
N GLN A 29 12.77 -10.44 3.05
CA GLN A 29 13.48 -10.94 1.87
C GLN A 29 14.90 -10.36 1.77
N VAL A 30 15.08 -9.06 2.05
CA VAL A 30 16.39 -8.40 2.03
C VAL A 30 17.33 -8.96 3.09
N PHE A 31 16.84 -9.22 4.29
CA PHE A 31 17.64 -9.76 5.40
C PHE A 31 17.90 -11.28 5.31
N LYS A 32 17.43 -11.94 4.24
CA LYS A 32 17.58 -13.39 4.03
C LYS A 32 17.22 -14.20 5.28
N ALA A 33 16.10 -13.86 5.91
CA ALA A 33 15.66 -14.52 7.12
C ALA A 33 15.53 -16.05 6.94
N ASN A 34 15.72 -16.80 8.03
CA ASN A 34 15.56 -18.25 8.02
C ASN A 34 14.18 -18.65 7.45
N LYS A 35 14.10 -19.76 6.71
CA LYS A 35 12.85 -20.27 6.10
C LYS A 35 11.68 -20.31 7.09
N ILE A 36 11.95 -20.68 8.34
CA ILE A 36 10.93 -20.73 9.40
C ILE A 36 10.36 -19.32 9.69
N LEU A 37 11.22 -18.31 9.81
CA LEU A 37 10.79 -16.91 10.01
C LEU A 37 10.01 -16.39 8.81
N LEU A 38 10.42 -16.78 7.60
CA LEU A 38 9.74 -16.40 6.36
C LEU A 38 8.32 -17.00 6.29
N ILE A 39 8.15 -18.26 6.73
CA ILE A 39 6.85 -18.92 6.84
C ILE A 39 5.98 -18.25 7.91
N ILE A 40 6.52 -18.01 9.11
CA ILE A 40 5.78 -17.35 10.20
C ILE A 40 5.32 -15.96 9.76
N ALA A 41 6.20 -15.18 9.15
CA ALA A 41 5.85 -13.87 8.62
C ALA A 41 4.78 -13.98 7.55
N ALA A 42 4.94 -14.88 6.57
CA ALA A 42 3.94 -15.10 5.52
C ALA A 42 2.54 -15.40 6.12
N ILE A 43 2.46 -16.20 7.19
CA ILE A 43 1.19 -16.49 7.88
C ILE A 43 0.61 -15.23 8.53
N ILE A 44 1.41 -14.48 9.29
CA ILE A 44 0.97 -13.23 9.94
C ILE A 44 0.44 -12.24 8.91
N LEU A 45 1.09 -12.16 7.76
CA LEU A 45 0.73 -11.26 6.68
C LEU A 45 -0.50 -11.71 5.92
N LEU A 46 -0.70 -13.02 5.79
CA LEU A 46 -1.91 -13.59 5.21
C LEU A 46 -3.11 -13.28 6.11
N VAL A 47 -2.96 -13.42 7.43
CA VAL A 47 -3.97 -12.98 8.42
C VAL A 47 -4.19 -11.47 8.36
N GLY A 48 -3.12 -10.68 8.27
CA GLY A 48 -3.21 -9.22 8.12
C GLY A 48 -3.93 -8.79 6.84
N SER A 49 -3.74 -9.52 5.74
CA SER A 49 -4.43 -9.27 4.47
C SER A 49 -5.93 -9.54 4.57
N VAL A 50 -6.37 -10.45 5.45
CA VAL A 50 -7.81 -10.65 5.70
C VAL A 50 -8.48 -9.40 6.28
N SER A 51 -7.72 -8.51 6.94
CA SER A 51 -8.27 -7.26 7.48
C SER A 51 -8.87 -6.34 6.41
N MET A 52 -8.42 -6.45 5.15
CA MET A 52 -8.96 -5.68 4.02
C MET A 52 -10.43 -6.04 3.72
N PHE A 53 -10.91 -7.19 4.19
CA PHE A 53 -12.30 -7.61 4.00
C PHE A 53 -13.22 -7.08 5.11
N ILE A 54 -12.68 -6.63 6.25
CA ILE A 54 -13.47 -6.14 7.39
C ILE A 54 -14.45 -5.03 6.98
N PRO A 55 -14.05 -4.04 6.15
CA PRO A 55 -14.97 -2.97 5.74
C PRO A 55 -16.14 -3.41 4.86
N TYR A 56 -16.11 -4.63 4.29
CA TYR A 56 -17.25 -5.18 3.55
C TYR A 56 -18.32 -5.75 4.49
N PHE A 57 -17.94 -6.16 5.71
CA PHE A 57 -18.83 -6.76 6.69
C PHE A 57 -19.32 -5.76 7.74
N ILE A 58 -18.70 -4.58 7.84
CA ILE A 58 -19.04 -3.53 8.82
C ILE A 58 -19.50 -2.27 8.07
N LYS A 59 -20.61 -1.68 8.53
CA LYS A 59 -21.09 -0.39 7.98
C LYS A 59 -19.99 0.65 8.12
N SER A 60 -19.74 1.39 7.05
CA SER A 60 -18.81 2.52 7.04
C SER A 60 -19.60 3.81 6.95
N GLU A 61 -18.97 4.92 7.33
CA GLU A 61 -19.49 6.26 7.04
C GLU A 61 -19.76 6.39 5.52
N PRO A 62 -20.86 7.05 5.14
CA PRO A 62 -21.12 7.32 3.73
C PRO A 62 -19.97 8.13 3.15
N GLU A 63 -19.50 7.73 1.98
CA GLU A 63 -18.50 8.51 1.24
C GLU A 63 -19.22 9.70 0.61
N ASP A 64 -18.80 10.91 0.97
CA ASP A 64 -19.22 12.13 0.29
C ASP A 64 -18.36 12.37 -0.96
N GLU A 65 -18.81 13.29 -1.81
CA GLU A 65 -18.12 13.63 -3.06
C GLU A 65 -16.68 14.09 -2.82
N MET A 66 -16.44 14.74 -1.66
CA MET A 66 -15.12 15.24 -1.30
C MET A 66 -14.16 14.12 -0.90
N ALA A 67 -14.62 13.14 -0.12
CA ALA A 67 -13.83 11.96 0.22
C ALA A 67 -13.52 11.12 -1.02
N GLU A 68 -14.46 10.98 -1.96
CA GLU A 68 -14.21 10.31 -3.24
C GLU A 68 -13.15 11.05 -4.05
N TYR A 69 -13.28 12.38 -4.17
CA TYR A 69 -12.28 13.22 -4.82
C TYR A 69 -10.90 13.09 -4.17
N ASN A 70 -10.81 13.13 -2.83
CA ASN A 70 -9.56 13.00 -2.09
C ASN A 70 -8.91 11.62 -2.29
N LYS A 71 -9.70 10.54 -2.36
CA LYS A 71 -9.19 9.18 -2.68
C LYS A 71 -8.64 9.12 -4.10
N ASN A 72 -9.37 9.64 -5.07
CA ASN A 72 -8.94 9.64 -6.47
C ASN A 72 -7.67 10.48 -6.65
N ARG A 73 -7.60 11.63 -5.98
CA ARG A 73 -6.39 12.47 -5.92
C ARG A 73 -5.21 11.71 -5.33
N ALA A 74 -5.38 11.04 -4.19
CA ALA A 74 -4.34 10.23 -3.56
C ALA A 74 -3.82 9.13 -4.51
N LYS A 75 -4.71 8.34 -5.11
CA LYS A 75 -4.34 7.32 -6.11
C LYS A 75 -3.58 7.90 -7.29
N SER A 76 -4.10 8.97 -7.89
CA SER A 76 -3.47 9.62 -9.03
C SER A 76 -2.06 10.12 -8.70
N THR A 77 -1.86 10.70 -7.52
CA THR A 77 -0.54 11.17 -7.07
C THR A 77 0.44 10.00 -6.90
N VAL A 78 0.01 8.92 -6.23
CA VAL A 78 0.87 7.73 -6.04
C VAL A 78 1.22 7.07 -7.38
N TYR A 79 0.25 6.90 -8.28
CA TYR A 79 0.52 6.32 -9.60
C TYR A 79 1.41 7.22 -10.45
N GLY A 80 1.32 8.55 -10.29
CA GLY A 80 2.27 9.48 -10.87
C GLY A 80 3.71 9.21 -10.40
N PHE A 81 3.92 9.05 -9.09
CA PHE A 81 5.25 8.70 -8.55
C PHE A 81 5.73 7.31 -8.99
N LEU A 82 4.84 6.32 -9.01
CA LEU A 82 5.18 4.97 -9.47
C LEU A 82 5.61 4.98 -10.94
N SER A 83 4.83 5.65 -11.80
CA SER A 83 5.11 5.80 -13.22
C SER A 83 6.46 6.50 -13.45
N LEU A 84 6.72 7.60 -12.73
CA LEU A 84 8.00 8.29 -12.78
C LEU A 84 9.16 7.38 -12.35
N GLY A 85 8.99 6.62 -11.26
CA GLY A 85 10.00 5.69 -10.76
C GLY A 85 10.33 4.59 -11.77
N ILE A 86 9.31 3.94 -12.36
CA ILE A 86 9.48 2.94 -13.42
C ILE A 86 10.17 3.55 -14.64
N SER A 87 9.81 4.78 -15.02
CA SER A 87 10.42 5.48 -16.15
C SER A 87 11.91 5.71 -15.95
N ILE A 88 12.32 6.19 -14.76
CA ILE A 88 13.73 6.36 -14.39
C ILE A 88 14.47 5.02 -14.43
N CYS A 89 13.89 3.97 -13.86
CA CYS A 89 14.47 2.64 -13.86
C CYS A 89 14.67 2.10 -15.28
N THR A 90 13.70 2.34 -16.16
CA THR A 90 13.73 1.92 -17.56
C THR A 90 14.80 2.67 -18.34
N LEU A 91 14.94 3.98 -18.14
CA LEU A 91 16.01 4.77 -18.74
C LEU A 91 17.39 4.23 -18.33
N ILE A 92 17.60 3.96 -17.05
CA ILE A 92 18.85 3.37 -16.55
C ILE A 92 19.13 2.01 -17.20
N ALA A 93 18.10 1.17 -17.34
CA ALA A 93 18.24 -0.15 -17.97
C ALA A 93 18.61 -0.04 -19.45
N ILE A 94 18.02 0.91 -20.19
CA ILE A 94 18.36 1.19 -21.59
C ILE A 94 19.83 1.61 -21.69
N PHE A 95 20.29 2.54 -20.84
CA PHE A 95 21.68 3.00 -20.86
C PHE A 95 22.69 1.89 -20.52
N LYS A 96 22.32 0.97 -19.62
CA LYS A 96 23.19 -0.15 -19.24
C LYS A 96 23.10 -1.35 -20.18
N GLY A 97 22.10 -1.40 -21.06
CA GLY A 97 21.82 -2.54 -21.92
C GLY A 97 21.30 -3.77 -21.18
N GLU A 98 20.95 -3.65 -19.90
CA GLU A 98 20.45 -4.75 -19.06
C GLU A 98 19.49 -4.25 -17.98
N TRP A 99 18.55 -5.13 -17.58
CA TRP A 99 17.65 -4.85 -16.47
C TRP A 99 18.32 -5.18 -15.13
N VAL A 100 18.76 -4.14 -14.41
CA VAL A 100 19.54 -4.28 -13.16
C VAL A 100 18.65 -4.55 -11.93
N ILE A 101 17.35 -4.33 -12.03
CA ILE A 101 16.43 -4.38 -10.89
C ILE A 101 15.93 -5.79 -10.62
N ASN A 102 16.20 -6.30 -9.42
CA ASN A 102 15.61 -7.56 -8.96
C ASN A 102 14.16 -7.36 -8.51
N LEU A 103 13.21 -7.68 -9.40
CA LEU A 103 11.78 -7.55 -9.15
C LEU A 103 11.31 -8.35 -7.94
N LYS A 104 11.90 -9.53 -7.67
CA LYS A 104 11.53 -10.33 -6.50
C LYS A 104 11.71 -9.54 -5.20
N ILE A 105 12.81 -8.78 -5.10
CA ILE A 105 13.13 -7.97 -3.93
C ILE A 105 12.30 -6.69 -3.93
N ILE A 106 12.13 -6.04 -5.08
CA ILE A 106 11.50 -4.72 -5.17
C ILE A 106 9.97 -4.76 -5.10
N LEU A 107 9.32 -5.79 -5.65
CA LEU A 107 7.85 -5.86 -5.73
C LEU A 107 7.14 -5.73 -4.37
N PRO A 108 7.58 -6.37 -3.28
CA PRO A 108 6.99 -6.15 -1.96
C PRO A 108 7.04 -4.68 -1.52
N PHE A 109 8.15 -3.98 -1.77
CA PHE A 109 8.27 -2.56 -1.44
C PHE A 109 7.42 -1.68 -2.35
N VAL A 110 7.29 -2.01 -3.63
CA VAL A 110 6.41 -1.28 -4.56
C VAL A 110 4.95 -1.43 -4.15
N LEU A 111 4.48 -2.67 -3.96
CA LEU A 111 3.10 -2.94 -3.54
C LEU A 111 2.82 -2.30 -2.18
N GLY A 112 3.73 -2.48 -1.23
CA GLY A 112 3.56 -1.93 0.11
C GLY A 112 3.62 -0.41 0.14
N GLY A 113 4.59 0.18 -0.57
CA GLY A 113 4.76 1.62 -0.69
C GLY A 113 3.59 2.31 -1.38
N VAL A 114 3.08 1.75 -2.48
CA VAL A 114 1.90 2.29 -3.19
C VAL A 114 0.70 2.34 -2.25
N ASN A 115 0.34 1.22 -1.63
CA ASN A 115 -0.83 1.16 -0.73
C ASN A 115 -0.65 2.06 0.51
N PHE A 116 0.55 2.07 1.11
CA PHE A 116 0.80 2.89 2.28
C PHE A 116 0.79 4.39 1.96
N LEU A 117 1.37 4.81 0.83
CA LEU A 117 1.34 6.20 0.38
C LEU A 117 -0.07 6.64 -0.02
N GLU A 118 -0.87 5.76 -0.64
CA GLU A 118 -2.27 6.06 -0.95
C GLU A 118 -3.05 6.37 0.33
N PHE A 119 -2.84 5.58 1.39
CA PHE A 119 -3.43 5.84 2.70
C PHE A 119 -2.94 7.16 3.30
N ILE A 120 -1.62 7.42 3.32
CA ILE A 120 -1.06 8.66 3.87
C ILE A 120 -1.63 9.87 3.15
N PHE A 121 -1.60 9.89 1.82
CA PHE A 121 -2.11 11.03 1.05
C PHE A 121 -3.61 11.22 1.22
N PHE A 122 -4.39 10.14 1.27
CA PHE A 122 -5.81 10.24 1.58
C PHE A 122 -6.04 10.90 2.95
N VAL A 123 -5.35 10.46 4.01
CA VAL A 123 -5.48 11.06 5.34
C VAL A 123 -5.04 12.53 5.36
N VAL A 124 -4.01 12.89 4.61
CA VAL A 124 -3.56 14.28 4.48
C VAL A 124 -4.60 15.13 3.74
N TYR A 125 -5.12 14.67 2.62
CA TYR A 125 -6.12 15.40 1.84
C TYR A 125 -7.45 15.57 2.59
N GLU A 126 -7.88 14.53 3.30
CA GLU A 126 -9.04 14.59 4.21
C GLU A 126 -8.87 15.56 5.38
N LYS A 127 -7.63 15.87 5.79
CA LYS A 127 -7.39 16.87 6.84
C LYS A 127 -7.40 18.31 6.33
N VAL A 128 -7.06 18.51 5.05
CA VAL A 128 -6.92 19.84 4.45
C VAL A 128 -8.19 20.26 3.70
N GLY A 129 -8.99 19.29 3.24
CA GLY A 129 -10.28 19.53 2.59
C GLY A 129 -11.47 19.65 3.55
N ALA A 130 -11.30 19.40 4.86
CA ALA A 130 -12.36 19.56 5.86
C ALA A 130 -12.49 20.99 6.36
#